data_AF-A0A382ZRE5-F1
#
_entry.id   AF-A0A382ZRE5-F1
#
_cell.length_a   1.000
_cell.length_b   1.000
_cell.length_c   1.000
_cell.angle_alpha   90.00
_cell.angle_beta   90.00
_cell.angle_gamma   90.00
#
_symmetry.space_group_name_H-M   'P 1'
#
loop_
_entity.id
_entity.type
_entity.pdbx_description
1 polymer ?
#
loop_
_entity_poly.entity_id
_entity_poly.type
_entity_poly.pdbx_seq_one_letter_code
_entity_poly.pdbx_strand_id
1 'polypeptide(L)'
;MFDSSFVIPQYDGRCFSNLPRTIQSLFSDTITPALAPDLLGSVSPPYDTVILFYIDAFGWRFWQEHRDRSPFLQRMQSDGVVSKITSQFPSTTAAHVTTIHS
;
A
#
# COMPACT_ATOMS: atom_id res chain seq x y z
N MET A 1 16.43 10.55 -21.95
CA MET A 1 15.70 11.38 -20.98
C MET A 1 14.32 10.77 -20.85
N PHE A 2 13.84 10.51 -19.63
CA PHE A 2 12.46 10.07 -19.44
C PHE A 2 11.50 11.24 -19.67
N ASP A 3 10.32 10.96 -20.20
CA ASP A 3 9.27 11.98 -20.31
C ASP A 3 8.84 12.47 -18.92
N SER A 4 8.34 13.70 -18.85
CA SER A 4 7.79 14.32 -17.63
C SER A 4 6.64 13.52 -16.98
N SER A 5 5.97 12.64 -17.73
CA SER A 5 4.94 11.74 -17.22
C SER A 5 5.48 10.42 -16.64
N PHE A 6 6.77 10.13 -16.84
CA PHE A 6 7.37 8.88 -16.39
C PHE A 6 7.55 8.90 -14.87
N VAL A 7 6.98 7.90 -14.21
CA VAL A 7 7.11 7.70 -12.76
C VAL A 7 8.02 6.52 -12.50
N ILE A 8 9.14 6.75 -11.80
CA ILE A 8 10.01 5.69 -11.30
C ILE A 8 9.40 5.12 -10.03
N PRO A 9 9.22 3.78 -9.93
CA PRO A 9 8.79 3.16 -8.68
C PRO A 9 9.72 3.50 -7.50
N GLN A 10 9.14 3.91 -6.38
CA GLN A 10 9.85 4.30 -5.16
C GLN A 10 10.12 3.07 -4.29
N TYR A 11 10.99 2.18 -4.75
CA TYR A 11 11.29 0.89 -4.11
C TYR A 11 11.80 1.00 -2.67
N ASP A 12 12.34 2.16 -2.29
CA ASP A 12 12.83 2.46 -0.94
C ASP A 12 11.69 2.91 -0.02
N GLY A 13 10.77 1.98 0.25
CA GLY A 13 9.73 2.11 1.28
C GLY A 13 8.46 2.83 0.88
N ARG A 14 8.25 3.15 -0.40
CA ARG A 14 7.00 3.76 -0.90
C ARG A 14 6.46 3.09 -2.16
N CYS A 15 6.73 1.80 -2.34
CA CYS A 15 6.28 1.00 -3.47
C CYS A 15 5.41 -0.18 -3.01
N PHE A 16 4.54 -0.66 -3.90
CA PHE A 16 3.76 -1.88 -3.68
C PHE A 16 4.62 -3.08 -3.25
N SER A 17 5.85 -3.19 -3.78
CA SER A 17 6.79 -4.26 -3.42
C SER A 17 7.22 -4.26 -1.95
N ASN A 18 6.98 -3.17 -1.21
CA ASN A 18 7.27 -3.09 0.22
C ASN A 18 6.11 -3.62 1.09
N LEU A 19 4.94 -3.90 0.52
CA LEU A 19 3.78 -4.41 1.26
C LEU A 19 3.99 -5.80 1.88
N PRO A 20 4.56 -6.81 1.19
CA PRO A 20 4.59 -8.17 1.73
C PRO A 20 5.38 -8.26 3.05
N ARG A 21 6.60 -7.71 3.06
CA ARG A 21 7.43 -7.64 4.28
C ARG A 21 6.77 -6.82 5.38
N THR A 22 6.06 -5.75 5.02
CA THR A 22 5.32 -4.94 5.98
C THR A 22 4.16 -5.73 6.60
N ILE A 23 3.40 -6.49 5.81
CA ILE A 23 2.33 -7.35 6.33
C ILE A 23 2.91 -8.42 7.26
N GLN A 24 4.04 -9.04 6.90
CA GLN A 24 4.74 -9.99 7.78
C GLN A 24 5.14 -9.35 9.12
N SER A 25 5.60 -8.09 9.13
CA SER A 25 5.91 -7.36 10.37
C SER A 25 4.71 -7.10 11.28
N LEU A 26 3.49 -7.15 10.76
CA LEU A 26 2.29 -7.03 11.60
C LEU A 26 2.04 -8.28 12.45
N PHE A 27 2.63 -9.42 12.09
CA PHE A 27 2.51 -10.67 12.85
C PHE A 27 3.71 -10.93 13.79
N SER A 28 4.75 -10.10 13.76
CA SER A 28 5.94 -10.28 14.60
C SER A 28 6.62 -8.97 14.90
N ASP A 29 6.96 -8.76 16.16
CA ASP A 29 7.79 -7.66 16.67
C ASP A 29 9.28 -7.74 16.25
N THR A 30 9.71 -8.87 15.67
CA THR A 30 11.11 -9.07 15.23
C THR A 30 11.36 -8.69 13.77
N ILE A 31 10.31 -8.49 12.98
CA ILE A 31 10.42 -8.17 11.55
C ILE A 31 10.27 -6.65 11.38
N THR A 32 11.27 -6.00 10.80
CA THR A 32 11.16 -4.58 10.45
C THR A 32 10.29 -4.40 9.21
N PRO A 33 9.27 -3.51 9.23
CA PRO A 33 8.47 -3.18 8.06
C PRO A 33 9.34 -2.60 6.94
N ALA A 34 8.94 -2.84 5.69
CA ALA A 34 9.65 -2.27 4.54
C ALA A 34 9.05 -0.94 4.09
N LEU A 35 7.77 -0.67 4.37
CA LEU A 35 7.17 0.64 4.12
C LEU A 35 7.75 1.67 5.08
N ALA A 36 7.89 2.90 4.58
CA ALA A 36 8.33 4.02 5.38
C ALA A 36 7.35 4.27 6.55
N PRO A 37 7.84 4.58 7.76
CA PRO A 37 6.99 4.72 8.95
C PRO A 37 5.90 5.78 8.85
N ASP A 38 6.05 6.79 7.99
CA ASP A 38 5.03 7.82 7.77
C ASP A 38 3.83 7.31 6.96
N LEU A 39 3.98 6.17 6.26
CA LEU A 39 2.90 5.55 5.50
C LEU A 39 2.06 4.58 6.33
N LEU A 40 2.61 4.10 7.44
CA LEU A 40 1.95 3.24 8.41
C LEU A 40 1.52 4.10 9.59
N GLY A 41 0.24 4.09 9.95
CA GLY A 41 -0.18 4.73 11.19
C GLY A 41 0.48 4.11 12.41
N SER A 42 0.07 4.54 13.60
CA SER A 42 0.46 3.88 14.84
C SER A 42 -0.07 2.44 14.85
N VAL A 43 0.82 1.49 14.55
CA VAL A 43 0.58 0.04 14.65
C VAL A 43 1.31 -0.51 15.87
N SER A 44 0.74 -1.55 16.48
CA SER A 44 1.30 -2.23 17.66
C SER A 44 1.27 -3.75 17.45
N PRO A 45 2.14 -4.31 16.59
CA PRO A 45 2.30 -5.76 16.43
C PRO A 45 2.68 -6.44 17.77
N PRO A 46 2.48 -7.76 17.89
CA PRO A 46 1.90 -8.66 16.90
C PRO A 46 0.37 -8.67 16.92
N TYR A 47 -0.22 -8.86 15.75
CA TYR A 47 -1.67 -9.07 15.60
C TYR A 47 -1.96 -10.56 15.35
N ASP A 48 -3.02 -11.08 15.96
CA ASP A 48 -3.52 -12.43 15.67
C ASP A 48 -4.14 -12.55 14.27
N THR A 49 -4.63 -11.43 13.73
CA THR A 49 -5.32 -11.40 12.44
C THR A 49 -5.05 -10.09 11.70
N VAL A 50 -4.63 -10.19 10.45
CA VAL A 50 -4.49 -9.07 9.51
C VAL A 50 -5.31 -9.40 8.27
N ILE A 51 -6.17 -8.46 7.86
CA ILE A 51 -7.01 -8.60 6.67
C ILE A 51 -6.47 -7.67 5.58
N LEU A 52 -6.09 -8.25 4.43
CA LEU A 52 -5.67 -7.50 3.26
C LEU A 52 -6.79 -7.45 2.22
N PHE A 53 -7.19 -6.24 1.84
CA PHE A 53 -8.02 -6.00 0.65
C PHE A 53 -7.13 -5.55 -0.50
N TYR A 54 -6.96 -6.41 -1.51
CA TYR A 54 -6.24 -6.08 -2.73
C TYR A 54 -7.23 -5.85 -3.88
N ILE A 55 -7.39 -4.59 -4.28
CA ILE A 55 -8.37 -4.16 -5.28
C ILE A 55 -7.63 -3.86 -6.59
N ASP A 56 -7.80 -4.70 -7.59
CA ASP A 56 -7.13 -4.52 -8.89
C ASP A 56 -7.60 -3.24 -9.58
N ALA A 57 -6.68 -2.59 -10.30
CA ALA A 57 -6.86 -1.34 -11.04
C ALA A 57 -7.39 -0.13 -10.24
N PHE A 58 -7.44 -0.19 -8.90
CA PHE A 58 -7.88 0.94 -8.06
C PHE A 58 -6.77 1.98 -7.84
N GLY A 59 -6.42 2.70 -8.91
CA GLY A 59 -5.44 3.78 -8.87
C GLY A 59 -5.91 5.02 -8.08
N TRP A 60 -4.95 5.85 -7.66
CA TRP A 60 -5.18 7.03 -6.81
C TRP A 60 -6.25 8.02 -7.33
N ARG A 61 -6.43 8.13 -8.65
CA ARG A 61 -7.50 8.97 -9.23
C ARG A 61 -8.89 8.57 -8.76
N PHE A 62 -9.16 7.27 -8.60
CA PHE A 62 -10.48 6.77 -8.16
C PHE A 62 -10.71 7.07 -6.68
N TRP A 63 -9.66 7.01 -5.85
CA TRP A 63 -9.72 7.51 -4.48
C TRP A 63 -10.11 8.99 -4.46
N GLN A 64 -9.42 9.84 -5.25
CA GLN A 64 -9.70 11.27 -5.32
C GLN A 64 -11.12 11.58 -5.79
N GLU A 65 -11.62 10.84 -6.77
CA GLU A 65 -12.97 11.03 -7.32
C GLU A 65 -14.08 10.62 -6.34
N HIS A 66 -13.86 9.56 -5.56
CA HIS A 66 -14.94 8.93 -4.77
C HIS A 66 -14.87 9.16 -3.26
N ARG A 67 -13.74 9.62 -2.70
CA ARG A 67 -13.55 9.73 -1.25
C ARG A 67 -14.63 10.55 -0.54
N ASP A 68 -15.15 11.60 -1.17
CA ASP A 68 -16.13 12.50 -0.57
C ASP A 68 -17.58 11.99 -0.69
N ARG A 69 -17.82 10.96 -1.52
CA ARG A 69 -19.16 10.41 -1.79
C ARG A 69 -19.38 9.03 -1.19
N SER A 70 -18.32 8.31 -0.87
CA SER A 70 -18.38 6.96 -0.32
C SER A 70 -18.19 6.99 1.21
N PRO A 71 -19.22 6.65 2.01
CA PRO A 71 -19.09 6.59 3.47
C PRO A 71 -17.96 5.66 3.94
N PHE A 72 -17.68 4.61 3.17
CA PHE A 72 -16.58 3.69 3.45
C PHE A 72 -15.21 4.37 3.32
N LEU A 73 -14.99 5.13 2.24
CA LEU A 73 -13.73 5.84 2.02
C LEU A 73 -13.58 7.03 2.99
N GLN A 74 -14.68 7.71 3.34
CA GLN A 74 -14.67 8.75 4.37
C GLN A 74 -14.21 8.19 5.72
N ARG A 75 -14.72 7.01 6.11
CA ARG A 75 -14.29 6.33 7.35
C ARG A 75 -12.81 5.93 7.32
N MET A 76 -12.31 5.44 6.18
CA MET A 76 -10.87 5.16 6.02
C MET A 76 -10.01 6.42 6.22
N GLN A 77 -10.51 7.57 5.76
CA GLN A 77 -9.80 8.84 5.89
C GLN A 77 -9.85 9.42 7.31
N SER A 78 -10.95 9.26 8.04
CA SER A 78 -11.12 9.81 9.39
C SER A 78 -10.46 8.95 10.47
N ASP A 79 -10.56 7.63 10.33
CA ASP A 79 -10.21 6.68 11.40
C ASP A 79 -8.99 5.82 11.05
N GLY A 80 -8.41 6.01 9.88
CA GLY A 80 -7.29 5.23 9.37
C GLY A 80 -6.17 6.10 8.80
N VAL A 81 -5.25 5.44 8.09
CA VAL A 81 -4.16 6.10 7.36
C VAL A 81 -4.31 5.84 5.87
N VAL A 82 -4.33 6.92 5.09
CA VAL A 82 -4.45 6.86 3.63
C VAL A 82 -3.17 7.40 3.01
N SER A 83 -2.43 6.49 2.38
CA SER A 83 -1.10 6.74 1.85
C SER A 83 -1.05 6.46 0.36
N LYS A 84 -0.43 7.37 -0.41
CA LYS A 84 -0.16 7.15 -1.83
C LYS A 84 1.21 6.50 -1.99
N ILE A 85 1.25 5.34 -2.65
CA ILE A 85 2.48 4.61 -3.00
C ILE A 85 2.59 4.44 -4.52
N THR A 86 3.77 4.10 -5.01
CA THR A 86 3.96 3.72 -6.42
C THR A 86 3.65 2.26 -6.67
N SER A 87 3.17 1.95 -7.87
CA SER A 87 3.20 0.58 -8.42
C SER A 87 4.65 0.09 -8.56
N GLN A 88 4.85 -1.24 -8.55
CA GLN A 88 6.11 -1.84 -9.00
C GLN A 88 6.16 -1.92 -10.53
N PHE A 89 7.33 -2.29 -11.07
CA PHE A 89 7.51 -2.58 -12.49
C PHE A 89 7.71 -4.10 -12.72
N PRO A 90 7.10 -4.69 -13.76
CA PRO A 90 6.08 -4.10 -14.63
C PRO A 90 4.77 -3.87 -13.87
N SER A 91 4.02 -2.84 -14.26
CA SER A 91 2.75 -2.50 -13.61
C SER A 91 1.60 -3.39 -14.10
N THR A 92 1.70 -4.70 -13.92
CA THR A 92 0.72 -5.70 -14.36
C THR A 92 0.13 -6.47 -13.20
N THR A 93 -1.11 -6.95 -13.35
CA THR A 93 -1.78 -7.77 -12.33
C THR A 93 -0.94 -8.99 -11.96
N ALA A 94 -0.37 -9.69 -12.94
CA ALA A 94 0.47 -10.88 -12.69
C ALA A 94 1.69 -10.56 -11.80
N ALA A 95 2.41 -9.47 -12.09
CA ALA A 95 3.56 -9.09 -11.29
C ALA A 95 3.18 -8.75 -9.84
N HIS A 96 2.08 -8.00 -9.65
CA HIS A 96 1.61 -7.61 -8.33
C HIS A 96 1.05 -8.78 -7.52
N VAL A 97 0.29 -9.68 -8.16
CA VAL A 97 -0.26 -10.88 -7.50
C VAL A 97 0.88 -11.78 -7.01
N THR A 98 1.91 -11.99 -7.84
CA THR A 98 3.07 -12.78 -7.41
C THR A 98 3.77 -12.14 -6.21
N THR A 99 3.96 -10.82 -6.23
CA THR A 99 4.64 -10.12 -5.13
C THR A 99 3.84 -10.15 -3.83
N ILE A 100 2.52 -9.98 -3.86
CA ILE A 100 1.72 -9.93 -2.62
C ILE A 100 1.48 -11.31 -2.00
N HIS A 101 1.62 -12.38 -2.78
CA HIS A 101 1.45 -13.77 -2.34
C HIS A 101 2.72 -14.35 -1.68
N SER A 102 3.87 -13.70 -1.79
CA SER A 102 5.16 -14.16 -1.27
C SER A 102 5.56 -13.44 0.02
#